data_AF-A0A432RSR6-F1
#
_entry.id   AF-A0A432RSR6-F1
#
_cell.length_a   1.000
_cell.length_b   1.000
_cell.length_c   1.000
_cell.angle_alpha   90.00
_cell.angle_beta   90.00
_cell.angle_gamma   90.00
#
_symmetry.space_group_name_H-M   'P 1'
#
loop_
_entity.id
_entity.type
_entity.pdbx_description
1 polymer ?
#
loop_
_entity_poly.entity_id
_entity_poly.type
_entity_poly.pdbx_seq_one_letter_code
_entity_poly.pdbx_strand_id
1 'polypeptide(L)'
;MSILVNKDTKVIVQGFTGKEGTFHSEQCIAYGTQIVGGVTPNKGGQTHLGKPVFNTVKEAVEATGATVSMIFVPPAFVGDAVIEAADAGIELAVVITEGAPVKDMMFAKMYATKKGMKTIGPNCPGIITAEECKLGIMPG
;
A
#
# COMPACT_ATOMS: atom_id res chain seq x y z
N MET A 1 -9.98 1.90 20.93
CA MET A 1 -10.78 1.87 19.69
C MET A 1 -10.07 2.78 18.71
N SER A 2 -9.40 2.22 17.70
CA SER A 2 -8.66 3.00 16.69
C SER A 2 -9.55 3.33 15.49
N ILE A 3 -9.03 4.11 14.55
CA ILE A 3 -9.70 4.43 13.28
C ILE A 3 -8.92 3.85 12.11
N LEU A 4 -9.64 3.28 11.14
CA LEU A 4 -9.15 2.75 9.86
C LEU A 4 -8.18 1.55 9.93
N VAL A 5 -7.18 1.57 10.80
CA VAL A 5 -6.15 0.53 10.91
C VAL A 5 -5.90 0.15 12.37
N ASN A 6 -5.43 -1.07 12.58
CA ASN A 6 -5.10 -1.66 13.88
C ASN A 6 -4.08 -2.81 13.68
N LYS A 7 -3.69 -3.47 14.78
CA LYS A 7 -2.75 -4.60 14.76
C LYS A 7 -3.17 -5.81 13.89
N ASP A 8 -4.45 -5.95 13.59
CA ASP A 8 -5.01 -7.07 12.81
C ASP A 8 -5.14 -6.72 11.31
N THR A 9 -4.80 -5.48 10.95
CA THR A 9 -4.93 -4.99 9.58
C THR A 9 -3.84 -5.58 8.69
N LYS A 10 -4.24 -6.39 7.71
CA LYS A 10 -3.33 -7.03 6.75
C LYS A 10 -3.00 -6.09 5.60
N VAL A 11 -1.70 -5.82 5.43
CA VAL A 11 -1.20 -4.80 4.50
C VAL A 11 -0.31 -5.44 3.43
N ILE A 12 -0.53 -5.05 2.19
CA ILE A 12 0.43 -5.25 1.10
C ILE A 12 1.10 -3.94 0.73
N VAL A 13 2.27 -4.02 0.09
CA VAL A 13 3.02 -2.85 -0.36
C VAL A 13 3.15 -2.85 -1.89
N GLN A 14 2.64 -1.84 -2.57
CA GLN A 14 2.93 -1.64 -4.00
C GLN A 14 4.23 -0.86 -4.16
N GLY A 15 5.17 -1.38 -4.95
CA GLY A 15 6.54 -0.88 -4.99
C GLY A 15 7.43 -1.50 -3.90
N PHE A 16 7.06 -2.68 -3.39
CA PHE A 16 7.68 -3.33 -2.22
C PHE A 16 9.19 -3.54 -2.31
N THR A 17 9.68 -3.92 -3.49
CA THR A 17 11.12 -4.18 -3.71
C THR A 17 11.90 -2.93 -4.14
N GLY A 18 11.25 -1.76 -4.19
CA GLY A 18 11.92 -0.48 -4.39
C GLY A 18 12.67 -0.04 -3.14
N LYS A 19 13.60 0.91 -3.27
CA LYS A 19 14.44 1.39 -2.16
C LYS A 19 13.60 1.91 -0.98
N GLU A 20 12.71 2.86 -1.24
CA GLU A 20 11.85 3.46 -0.21
C GLU A 20 10.80 2.47 0.31
N GLY A 21 10.21 1.67 -0.59
CA GLY A 21 9.29 0.59 -0.23
C GLY A 21 9.92 -0.41 0.71
N THR A 22 11.18 -0.80 0.48
CA THR A 22 11.94 -1.71 1.34
C THR A 22 12.19 -1.08 2.71
N PHE A 23 12.82 0.10 2.73
CA PHE A 23 13.23 0.76 3.97
C PHE A 23 12.04 1.02 4.90
N HIS A 24 10.94 1.55 4.38
CA HIS A 24 9.77 1.82 5.22
C HIS A 24 8.98 0.56 5.56
N SER A 25 8.98 -0.48 4.72
CA SER A 25 8.37 -1.76 5.08
C SER A 25 9.11 -2.44 6.23
N GLU A 26 10.44 -2.42 6.24
CA GLU A 26 11.25 -2.93 7.36
C GLU A 26 10.86 -2.26 8.68
N GLN A 27 10.75 -0.92 8.67
CA GLN A 27 10.33 -0.18 9.86
C GLN A 27 8.89 -0.49 10.28
N CYS A 28 7.96 -0.56 9.34
CA CYS A 28 6.57 -0.87 9.66
C CYS A 28 6.43 -2.29 10.24
N ILE A 29 7.19 -3.26 9.72
CA ILE A 29 7.26 -4.63 10.26
C ILE A 29 7.86 -4.62 11.67
N ALA A 30 8.98 -3.91 11.88
CA ALA A 30 9.62 -3.78 13.19
C ALA A 30 8.68 -3.12 14.22
N TYR A 31 7.81 -2.21 13.78
CA TYR A 31 6.80 -1.57 14.61
C TYR A 31 5.61 -2.48 14.97
N GLY A 32 5.43 -3.62 14.30
CA GLY A 32 4.33 -4.57 14.55
C GLY A 32 3.24 -4.59 13.48
N THR A 33 3.40 -3.84 12.39
CA THR A 33 2.44 -3.83 11.27
C THR A 33 2.42 -5.19 10.58
N GLN A 34 1.23 -5.73 10.33
CA GLN A 34 1.07 -6.98 9.58
C GLN A 34 1.23 -6.77 8.06
N ILE A 35 2.46 -6.54 7.62
CA ILE A 35 2.80 -6.64 6.20
C ILE A 35 2.80 -8.12 5.80
N VAL A 36 1.89 -8.49 4.89
CA VAL A 36 1.65 -9.86 4.45
C VAL A 36 2.25 -10.18 3.08
N GLY A 37 2.71 -9.18 2.35
CA GLY A 37 3.32 -9.34 1.03
C GLY A 37 3.54 -8.00 0.35
N GLY A 38 3.95 -8.05 -0.91
CA GLY A 38 4.05 -6.86 -1.72
C GLY A 38 4.03 -7.13 -3.20
N VAL A 39 3.84 -6.07 -3.98
CA VAL A 39 3.68 -6.12 -5.43
C VAL A 39 4.87 -5.41 -6.06
N THR A 40 5.54 -6.10 -6.97
CA THR A 40 6.47 -5.50 -7.92
C THR A 40 6.37 -6.28 -9.23
N PRO A 41 5.82 -5.69 -10.30
CA PRO A 41 5.71 -6.35 -11.59
C PRO A 41 7.06 -6.92 -12.06
N ASN A 42 7.02 -8.11 -12.65
CA ASN A 42 8.17 -8.91 -13.09
C ASN A 42 9.03 -9.51 -11.96
N LYS A 43 8.61 -9.39 -10.70
CA LYS A 43 9.26 -10.03 -9.54
C LYS A 43 8.33 -10.96 -8.75
N GLY A 44 7.15 -11.27 -9.28
CA GLY A 44 6.24 -12.23 -8.67
C GLY A 44 6.88 -13.61 -8.48
N GLY A 45 6.57 -14.27 -7.36
CA GLY A 45 7.14 -15.56 -6.96
C GLY A 45 8.44 -15.45 -6.15
N GLN A 46 9.01 -14.25 -6.01
CA GLN A 46 10.17 -14.01 -5.15
C GLN A 46 9.74 -13.80 -3.69
N THR A 47 10.73 -13.78 -2.80
CA THR A 47 10.57 -13.37 -1.40
C THR A 47 11.37 -12.08 -1.16
N HIS A 48 10.79 -11.13 -0.43
CA HIS A 48 11.44 -9.90 -0.01
C HIS A 48 11.03 -9.56 1.42
N LEU A 49 11.97 -9.20 2.28
CA LEU A 49 11.74 -9.01 3.74
C LEU A 49 11.04 -10.21 4.41
N GLY A 50 11.28 -11.43 3.91
CA GLY A 50 10.62 -12.64 4.39
C GLY A 50 9.13 -12.75 4.02
N LYS A 51 8.64 -11.93 3.09
CA LYS A 51 7.24 -11.90 2.62
C LYS A 51 7.17 -12.19 1.11
N PRO A 52 6.07 -12.79 0.62
CA PRO A 52 5.90 -13.09 -0.80
C PRO A 52 5.78 -11.81 -1.64
N VAL A 53 6.38 -11.85 -2.82
CA VAL A 53 6.26 -10.81 -3.86
C VAL A 53 5.34 -11.32 -4.96
N PHE A 54 4.41 -10.48 -5.40
CA PHE A 54 3.43 -10.77 -6.44
C PHE A 54 3.62 -9.85 -7.64
N ASN A 55 3.11 -10.26 -8.81
CA ASN A 55 3.14 -9.41 -10.00
C ASN A 55 1.99 -8.41 -10.02
N THR A 56 0.85 -8.78 -9.42
CA THR A 56 -0.35 -7.92 -9.37
C THR A 56 -0.92 -7.82 -7.96
N VAL A 57 -1.67 -6.74 -7.70
CA VAL A 57 -2.40 -6.59 -6.43
C VAL A 57 -3.46 -7.68 -6.27
N LYS A 58 -4.11 -8.08 -7.36
CA LYS A 58 -5.11 -9.15 -7.34
C LYS A 58 -4.54 -10.47 -6.81
N GLU A 59 -3.39 -10.91 -7.33
CA GLU A 59 -2.69 -12.10 -6.84
C GLU A 59 -2.35 -11.99 -5.34
N ALA A 60 -1.87 -10.81 -4.91
CA ALA A 60 -1.53 -10.58 -3.53
C ALA A 60 -2.77 -10.68 -2.61
N VAL A 61 -3.87 -10.01 -2.98
CA VAL A 61 -5.12 -10.03 -2.22
C VAL A 61 -5.70 -11.44 -2.14
N GLU A 62 -5.75 -12.18 -3.24
CA GLU A 62 -6.23 -13.57 -3.28
C GLU A 62 -5.41 -14.49 -2.38
N ALA A 63 -4.08 -14.33 -2.37
CA ALA A 63 -3.19 -15.17 -1.57
C ALA A 63 -3.17 -14.81 -0.09
N THR A 64 -3.29 -13.53 0.28
CA THR A 64 -3.04 -13.07 1.66
C THR A 64 -4.29 -12.59 2.40
N GLY A 65 -5.37 -12.27 1.67
CA GLY A 65 -6.54 -11.59 2.19
C GLY A 65 -6.23 -10.19 2.72
N ALA A 66 -5.31 -9.48 2.07
CA ALA A 66 -4.98 -8.10 2.45
C ALA A 66 -6.13 -7.16 2.11
N THR A 67 -6.44 -6.24 3.03
CA THR A 67 -7.50 -5.24 2.85
C THR A 67 -6.94 -3.83 2.66
N VAL A 68 -5.64 -3.64 2.91
CA VAL A 68 -4.96 -2.34 2.83
C VAL A 68 -3.73 -2.42 1.93
N SER A 69 -3.53 -1.40 1.11
CA SER A 69 -2.32 -1.24 0.29
C SER A 69 -1.56 0.03 0.67
N MET A 70 -0.25 -0.10 0.89
CA MET A 70 0.68 1.02 1.07
C MET A 70 1.48 1.22 -0.23
N ILE A 71 1.45 2.42 -0.80
CA ILE A 71 1.92 2.68 -2.17
C ILE A 71 3.20 3.53 -2.17
N PHE A 72 4.29 2.94 -2.67
CA PHE A 72 5.63 3.52 -2.85
C PHE A 72 6.12 3.44 -4.31
N VAL A 73 5.21 3.57 -5.27
CA VAL A 73 5.56 3.57 -6.70
C VAL A 73 6.03 4.95 -7.16
N PRO A 74 6.84 5.05 -8.24
CA PRO A 74 7.20 6.34 -8.82
C PRO A 74 5.98 7.19 -9.24
N PRO A 75 6.10 8.53 -9.28
CA PRO A 75 4.97 9.44 -9.45
C PRO A 75 4.12 9.19 -10.69
N ALA A 76 4.75 8.82 -11.81
CA ALA A 76 4.10 8.52 -13.07
C ALA A 76 3.19 7.28 -13.03
N PHE A 77 3.33 6.42 -12.02
CA PHE A 77 2.60 5.16 -11.90
C PHE A 77 1.58 5.17 -10.75
N VAL A 78 1.45 6.27 -10.01
CA VAL A 78 0.57 6.35 -8.84
C VAL A 78 -0.90 6.18 -9.22
N GLY A 79 -1.34 6.83 -10.30
CA GLY A 79 -2.73 6.72 -10.77
C GLY A 79 -3.13 5.28 -11.07
N ASP A 80 -2.30 4.58 -11.84
CA ASP A 80 -2.51 3.18 -12.19
C ASP A 80 -2.44 2.27 -10.96
N ALA A 81 -1.50 2.50 -10.04
CA ALA A 81 -1.39 1.72 -8.81
C ALA A 81 -2.64 1.85 -7.91
N VAL A 82 -3.22 3.05 -7.82
CA VAL A 82 -4.47 3.27 -7.08
C VAL A 82 -5.65 2.59 -7.77
N ILE A 83 -5.72 2.64 -9.10
CA ILE A 83 -6.77 1.96 -9.88
C ILE A 83 -6.66 0.44 -9.70
N GLU A 84 -5.45 -0.12 -9.78
CA GLU A 84 -5.17 -1.54 -9.59
C GLU A 84 -5.61 -2.01 -8.19
N ALA A 85 -5.28 -1.24 -7.15
CA ALA A 85 -5.71 -1.53 -5.79
C ALA A 85 -7.23 -1.55 -5.65
N ALA A 86 -7.90 -0.55 -6.24
CA ALA A 86 -9.36 -0.46 -6.23
C ALA A 86 -10.01 -1.65 -6.95
N ASP A 87 -9.43 -2.10 -8.06
CA ASP A 87 -9.95 -3.26 -8.81
C ASP A 87 -9.75 -4.59 -8.09
N ALA A 88 -8.67 -4.71 -7.32
CA ALA A 88 -8.38 -5.90 -6.53
C ALA A 88 -9.21 -5.99 -5.23
N GLY A 89 -10.04 -4.99 -4.92
CA GLY A 89 -10.90 -4.98 -3.74
C GLY A 89 -10.21 -4.52 -2.46
N ILE A 90 -9.10 -3.77 -2.57
CA ILE A 90 -8.51 -3.07 -1.42
C ILE A 90 -9.52 -2.06 -0.87
N GLU A 91 -9.66 -2.01 0.46
CA GLU A 91 -10.59 -1.13 1.16
C GLU A 91 -9.95 0.24 1.45
N LEU A 92 -8.63 0.27 1.65
CA LEU A 92 -7.85 1.48 1.93
C LEU A 92 -6.51 1.46 1.19
N ALA A 93 -6.25 2.50 0.40
CA ALA A 93 -4.93 2.77 -0.18
C ALA A 93 -4.28 3.97 0.53
N VAL A 94 -3.06 3.77 1.05
CA VAL A 94 -2.23 4.83 1.64
C VAL A 94 -1.13 5.19 0.66
N VAL A 95 -1.24 6.36 0.05
CA VAL A 95 -0.37 6.81 -1.04
C VAL A 95 0.67 7.79 -0.50
N ILE A 96 1.93 7.33 -0.44
CA ILE A 96 3.03 8.13 0.10
C ILE A 96 3.62 9.05 -0.97
N THR A 97 3.73 8.56 -2.20
CA THR A 97 4.42 9.21 -3.31
C THR A 97 4.02 10.69 -3.50
N GLU A 98 5.03 11.56 -3.57
CA GLU A 98 4.90 12.96 -3.96
C GLU A 98 5.02 13.14 -5.48
N GLY A 99 4.43 14.20 -6.03
CA GLY A 99 4.62 14.59 -7.44
C GLY A 99 3.74 13.83 -8.44
N ALA A 100 2.75 13.06 -7.97
CA ALA A 100 1.77 12.42 -8.84
C ALA A 100 1.02 13.48 -9.68
N PRO A 101 0.87 13.31 -11.00
CA PRO A 101 0.12 14.27 -11.82
C PRO A 101 -1.32 14.42 -11.33
N VAL A 102 -1.77 15.67 -11.17
CA VAL A 102 -3.10 15.99 -10.63
C VAL A 102 -4.22 15.34 -11.46
N LYS A 103 -4.06 15.32 -12.79
CA LYS A 103 -5.01 14.68 -13.72
C LYS A 103 -5.17 13.20 -13.41
N ASP A 104 -4.06 12.48 -13.23
CA ASP A 104 -4.06 11.04 -12.99
C ASP A 104 -4.72 10.73 -11.65
N MET A 105 -4.40 11.54 -10.63
CA MET A 105 -5.03 11.42 -9.31
C MET A 105 -6.53 11.75 -9.32
N MET A 106 -6.99 12.68 -10.16
CA MET A 106 -8.41 12.98 -10.31
C MET A 106 -9.17 11.74 -10.81
N PHE A 107 -8.69 11.10 -11.87
CA PHE A 107 -9.31 9.89 -12.41
C PHE A 107 -9.21 8.70 -11.44
N ALA A 108 -8.03 8.48 -10.85
CA ALA A 108 -7.82 7.40 -9.91
C ALA A 108 -8.70 7.53 -8.66
N LYS A 109 -8.85 8.74 -8.11
CA LYS A 109 -9.72 9.01 -6.95
C LYS A 109 -11.20 8.79 -7.26
N MET A 110 -11.66 9.23 -8.43
CA MET A 110 -13.02 8.95 -8.88
C MET A 110 -13.27 7.45 -9.00
N TYR A 111 -12.31 6.71 -9.56
CA TYR A 111 -12.39 5.27 -9.71
C TYR A 111 -12.40 4.53 -8.36
N ALA A 112 -11.48 4.86 -7.47
CA ALA A 112 -11.40 4.33 -6.12
C ALA A 112 -12.72 4.54 -5.35
N THR A 113 -13.27 5.75 -5.42
CA THR A 113 -14.55 6.09 -4.79
C THR A 113 -15.70 5.25 -5.36
N LYS A 114 -15.76 5.08 -6.69
CA LYS A 114 -16.75 4.22 -7.35
C LYS A 114 -16.66 2.76 -6.90
N LYS A 115 -15.46 2.28 -6.57
CA LYS A 115 -15.19 0.93 -6.06
C LYS A 115 -15.36 0.80 -4.55
N GLY A 116 -15.67 1.89 -3.84
CA GLY A 116 -15.79 1.90 -2.38
C GLY A 116 -14.45 1.91 -1.63
N MET A 117 -13.33 2.06 -2.32
CA MET A 117 -11.99 2.15 -1.72
C MET A 117 -11.72 3.56 -1.21
N LYS A 118 -11.23 3.67 0.02
CA LYS A 118 -10.75 4.91 0.62
C LYS A 118 -9.31 5.18 0.21
N THR A 119 -8.94 6.45 0.12
CA THR A 119 -7.55 6.87 -0.18
C THR A 119 -7.06 7.87 0.85
N ILE A 120 -5.86 7.66 1.39
CA ILE A 120 -5.10 8.65 2.17
C ILE A 120 -3.91 9.10 1.32
N GLY A 121 -3.67 10.41 1.24
CA GLY A 121 -2.69 11.00 0.32
C GLY A 121 -3.28 11.37 -1.05
N PRO A 122 -2.46 11.47 -2.12
CA PRO A 122 -1.00 11.26 -2.18
C PRO A 122 -0.22 12.34 -1.42
N ASN A 123 1.11 12.31 -1.50
CA ASN A 123 2.01 13.26 -0.84
C ASN A 123 1.68 13.40 0.67
N CYS A 124 1.76 12.28 1.39
CA CYS A 124 1.44 12.26 2.81
C CYS A 124 2.39 11.33 3.59
N PRO A 125 2.54 11.54 4.90
CA PRO A 125 3.39 10.68 5.70
C PRO A 125 2.74 9.32 6.03
N GLY A 126 1.42 9.20 5.82
CA GLY A 126 0.65 7.98 6.03
C GLY A 126 -0.31 8.04 7.23
N ILE A 127 -0.56 6.89 7.87
CA ILE A 127 -1.43 6.74 9.05
C ILE A 127 -0.81 5.81 10.10
N ILE A 128 -0.94 6.16 11.38
CA ILE A 128 -0.45 5.37 12.50
C ILE A 128 -1.53 5.23 13.56
N THR A 129 -1.70 4.00 14.05
CA THR A 129 -2.33 3.70 15.34
C THR A 129 -1.22 3.31 16.29
N ALA A 130 -1.01 4.14 17.32
CA ALA A 130 0.11 4.01 18.25
C ALA A 130 0.16 2.60 18.88
N GLU A 131 1.36 2.04 18.95
CA GLU A 131 1.68 0.73 19.52
C GLU A 131 1.00 -0.47 18.82
N GLU A 132 0.33 -0.24 17.69
CA GLU A 132 -0.39 -1.28 16.97
C GLU A 132 0.04 -1.42 15.50
N CYS A 133 -0.03 -0.34 14.72
CA CYS A 133 0.10 -0.40 13.27
C CYS A 133 0.53 0.94 12.69
N LYS A 134 1.56 0.93 11.85
CA LYS A 134 2.11 2.10 11.18
C LYS A 134 2.18 1.85 9.69
N LEU A 135 1.50 2.69 8.90
CA LEU A 135 1.53 2.65 7.44
C LEU A 135 2.10 3.97 6.93
N GLY A 136 3.39 3.97 6.60
CA GLY A 136 4.07 5.09 5.97
C GLY A 136 5.40 5.44 6.64
N ILE A 137 5.75 6.72 6.55
CA ILE A 137 7.11 7.23 6.81
C ILE A 137 7.24 7.98 8.14
N MET A 138 6.19 8.00 8.96
CA MET A 138 6.22 8.63 10.28
C MET A 138 7.26 7.94 11.19
N PRO A 139 7.91 8.68 12.11
CA PRO A 139 8.70 8.08 13.17
C PRO A 139 7.78 7.30 14.12
N GLY A 140 8.20 6.11 14.52
CA GLY A 140 7.40 5.19 15.32
C GLY A 140 8.03 3.82 15.28
#